data_AF-A0A645C7K1-F1
#
_entry.id   AF-A0A645C7K1-F1
#
_cell.length_a   1.000
_cell.length_b   1.000
_cell.length_c   1.000
_cell.angle_alpha   90.00
_cell.angle_beta   90.00
_cell.angle_gamma   90.00
#
_symmetry.space_group_name_H-M   'P 1'
#
loop_
_entity.id
_entity.type
_entity.pdbx_description
1 polymer ?
#
loop_
_entity_poly.entity_id
_entity_poly.type
_entity_poly.pdbx_seq_one_letter_code
_entity_poly.pdbx_strand_id
1 'polypeptide(L)'
;MVGFPSETEEEYKETLEVLSHMRCLEAFMYYYNPREGTKAVEMQEQIGEEEKGRRLQELIDFQHTIFAEEKRKRCNSVVEVMVTQVSKHDTQRMLGKTEHNEMVVFPSLDAKGSMVRVQLTGLSGNTYTALPLENS
;
A
#
# COMPACT_ATOMS: atom_id res chain seq x y z
N MET A 1 -5.49 -6.36 -13.32
CA MET A 1 -5.11 -7.64 -13.97
C MET A 1 -4.30 -7.28 -15.19
N VAL A 2 -3.22 -8.01 -15.47
CA VAL A 2 -2.41 -7.85 -16.70
C VAL A 2 -2.26 -9.18 -17.42
N GLY A 3 -1.78 -9.17 -18.65
CA GLY A 3 -1.50 -10.39 -19.42
C GLY A 3 -2.75 -11.08 -19.95
N PHE A 4 -3.86 -10.35 -20.09
CA PHE A 4 -5.08 -10.87 -20.72
C PHE A 4 -4.79 -11.27 -22.18
N PRO A 5 -5.45 -12.29 -22.73
CA PRO A 5 -5.24 -12.63 -24.14
C PRO A 5 -5.55 -11.42 -25.02
N SER A 6 -4.73 -11.17 -26.04
CA SER A 6 -4.69 -9.97 -26.90
C SER A 6 -4.15 -8.67 -26.28
N GLU A 7 -3.76 -8.63 -25.01
CA GLU A 7 -3.23 -7.41 -24.38
C GLU A 7 -1.90 -6.98 -25.02
N THR A 8 -1.95 -5.86 -25.74
CA THR A 8 -0.79 -5.27 -26.41
C THR A 8 0.17 -4.61 -25.41
N GLU A 9 1.38 -4.27 -25.86
CA GLU A 9 2.33 -3.53 -25.02
C GLU A 9 1.85 -2.10 -24.74
N GLU A 10 1.13 -1.49 -25.69
CA GLU A 10 0.51 -0.19 -25.55
C GLU A 10 -0.60 -0.20 -24.47
N GLU A 11 -1.51 -1.17 -24.50
CA GLU A 11 -2.58 -1.33 -23.48
C GLU A 11 -2.01 -1.62 -22.08
N TYR A 12 -0.91 -2.38 -22.02
CA TYR A 12 -0.19 -2.59 -20.76
C TYR A 12 0.41 -1.28 -20.22
N LYS A 13 0.99 -0.43 -21.08
CA LYS A 13 1.49 0.90 -20.68
C LYS A 13 0.37 1.83 -20.25
N GLU A 14 -0.78 1.81 -20.91
CA GLU A 14 -1.97 2.54 -20.47
C GLU A 14 -2.40 2.11 -19.05
N THR A 15 -2.25 0.83 -18.71
CA THR A 15 -2.51 0.34 -17.33
C THR A 15 -1.55 0.97 -16.32
N LEU A 16 -0.26 1.11 -16.66
CA LEU A 16 0.71 1.82 -15.81
C LEU A 16 0.36 3.31 -15.66
N GLU A 17 -0.06 3.96 -16.75
CA GLU A 17 -0.51 5.35 -16.72
C GLU A 17 -1.73 5.54 -15.81
N VAL A 18 -2.71 4.63 -15.89
CA VAL A 18 -3.89 4.66 -15.02
C VAL A 18 -3.49 4.57 -13.54
N LEU A 19 -2.55 3.68 -13.18
CA LEU A 19 -2.02 3.62 -11.81
C LEU A 19 -1.28 4.90 -11.43
N SER A 20 -0.48 5.46 -12.34
CA SER A 20 0.26 6.72 -12.14
C SER A 20 -0.67 7.89 -11.84
N HIS A 21 -1.83 7.94 -12.49
CA HIS A 21 -2.82 8.99 -12.27
C HIS A 21 -3.62 8.78 -10.98
N MET A 22 -4.04 7.55 -10.68
CA MET A 22 -4.86 7.26 -9.49
C MET A 22 -4.06 7.31 -8.19
N ARG A 23 -2.77 6.93 -8.23
CA ARG A 23 -1.84 6.95 -7.09
C ARG A 23 -2.39 6.23 -5.85
N CYS A 24 -3.01 5.08 -6.05
CA CYS A 24 -3.58 4.29 -4.96
C CYS A 24 -2.51 3.88 -3.93
N LEU A 25 -2.87 3.84 -2.64
CA LEU A 25 -1.99 3.28 -1.60
C LEU A 25 -1.93 1.75 -1.69
N GLU A 26 -3.06 1.11 -1.96
CA GLU A 26 -3.16 -0.34 -2.10
C GLU A 26 -3.80 -0.69 -3.45
N ALA A 27 -3.27 -1.71 -4.11
CA ALA A 27 -3.79 -2.21 -5.38
C ALA A 27 -3.64 -3.74 -5.42
N PHE A 28 -4.71 -4.44 -5.83
CA PHE A 28 -4.65 -5.88 -6.04
C PHE A 28 -4.17 -6.16 -7.47
N MET A 29 -3.00 -6.79 -7.56
CA MET A 29 -2.31 -7.05 -8.82
C MET A 29 -2.15 -8.55 -9.03
N TYR A 30 -2.51 -9.00 -10.22
CA TYR A 30 -2.41 -10.39 -10.64
C TYR A 30 -2.37 -10.42 -12.17
N TYR A 31 -1.72 -11.42 -12.74
CA TYR A 31 -1.83 -11.68 -14.17
C TYR A 31 -3.01 -12.60 -14.48
N TYR A 32 -3.41 -12.64 -15.75
CA TYR A 32 -4.43 -13.56 -16.24
C TYR A 32 -3.98 -15.03 -16.16
N ASN A 33 -4.75 -15.83 -15.42
CA ASN A 33 -4.61 -17.27 -15.38
C ASN A 33 -5.84 -17.89 -16.08
N PRO A 34 -5.65 -18.68 -17.16
CA PRO A 34 -6.75 -19.31 -17.86
C PRO A 34 -7.64 -20.15 -16.93
N ARG A 35 -8.95 -20.03 -17.10
CA ARG A 35 -9.94 -20.82 -16.37
C ARG A 35 -10.86 -21.53 -17.34
N GLU A 36 -11.03 -22.82 -17.14
CA GLU A 36 -11.96 -23.63 -17.92
C GLU A 36 -13.37 -23.02 -17.87
N GLY A 37 -14.08 -23.06 -19.01
CA GLY A 37 -15.41 -22.50 -19.15
C GLY A 37 -15.48 -20.99 -19.39
N THR A 38 -14.35 -20.29 -19.55
CA THR A 38 -14.31 -18.86 -19.92
C THR A 38 -14.01 -18.68 -21.41
N LYS A 39 -14.62 -17.69 -22.08
CA LYS A 39 -14.29 -17.38 -23.50
C LYS A 39 -12.82 -17.03 -23.71
N ALA A 40 -12.17 -16.47 -22.68
CA ALA A 40 -10.78 -16.05 -22.75
C ALA A 40 -9.80 -17.23 -22.90
N VAL A 41 -10.18 -18.47 -22.54
CA VAL A 41 -9.31 -19.66 -22.76
C VAL A 41 -9.23 -20.04 -24.24
N GLU A 42 -10.26 -19.71 -25.03
CA GLU A 42 -10.36 -20.04 -26.46
C GLU A 42 -9.70 -19.00 -27.36
N MET A 43 -9.31 -17.84 -26.80
CA MET A 43 -8.63 -16.78 -27.55
C MET A 43 -7.25 -17.25 -28.01
N GLN A 44 -6.92 -17.05 -29.28
CA GLN A 44 -5.65 -17.51 -29.87
C GLN A 44 -4.44 -16.67 -29.43
N GLU A 45 -4.66 -15.41 -29.09
CA GLU A 45 -3.63 -14.43 -28.75
C GLU A 45 -3.25 -14.50 -27.26
N GLN A 46 -2.96 -15.71 -26.76
CA GLN A 46 -2.51 -15.90 -25.39
C GLN A 46 -1.12 -15.29 -25.18
N ILE A 47 -0.93 -14.64 -24.04
CA ILE A 47 0.38 -14.14 -23.62
C ILE A 47 1.11 -15.21 -22.82
N GLY A 48 2.37 -15.45 -23.19
CA GLY A 48 3.24 -16.44 -22.55
C GLY A 48 3.45 -16.13 -21.06
N GLU A 49 3.68 -17.17 -20.27
CA GLU A 49 3.85 -17.04 -18.81
C GLU A 49 4.99 -16.10 -18.40
N GLU A 50 6.11 -16.14 -19.12
CA GLU A 50 7.25 -15.25 -18.91
C GLU A 50 6.86 -13.78 -19.05
N GLU A 51 6.15 -13.42 -20.11
CA GLU A 51 5.72 -12.05 -20.36
C GLU A 51 4.66 -11.59 -19.35
N LYS A 52 3.72 -12.46 -18.98
CA LYS A 52 2.75 -12.17 -17.90
C LYS A 52 3.45 -11.93 -16.57
N GLY A 53 4.48 -12.72 -16.27
CA GLY A 53 5.32 -12.58 -15.08
C GLY A 53 6.10 -11.26 -15.09
N ARG A 54 6.72 -10.92 -16.21
CA ARG A 54 7.44 -9.65 -16.41
C ARG A 54 6.52 -8.45 -16.16
N ARG A 55 5.36 -8.42 -16.80
CA ARG A 55 4.35 -7.35 -16.65
C ARG A 55 3.86 -7.23 -15.22
N LEU A 56 3.53 -8.35 -14.56
CA LEU A 56 3.09 -8.32 -13.17
C LEU A 56 4.18 -7.78 -12.23
N GLN A 57 5.44 -8.20 -12.42
CA GLN A 57 6.55 -7.74 -11.59
C GLN A 57 6.79 -6.23 -11.76
N GLU A 58 6.82 -5.75 -12.99
CA GLU A 58 6.98 -4.31 -13.28
C GLU A 58 5.81 -3.49 -12.70
N LEU A 59 4.57 -3.98 -12.81
CA LEU A 59 3.40 -3.35 -12.19
C LEU A 59 3.53 -3.25 -10.66
N ILE A 60 4.01 -4.32 -10.01
CA ILE A 60 4.25 -4.35 -8.56
C ILE A 60 5.31 -3.33 -8.16
N ASP A 61 6.43 -3.27 -8.89
CA ASP A 61 7.52 -2.35 -8.60
C ASP A 61 7.11 -0.89 -8.80
N PHE A 62 6.29 -0.62 -9.82
CA PHE A 62 5.69 0.68 -10.04
C PHE A 62 4.76 1.08 -8.89
N GLN A 63 3.87 0.19 -8.45
CA GLN A 63 2.99 0.42 -7.31
C GLN A 63 3.77 0.63 -6.00
N HIS A 64 4.88 -0.07 -5.78
CA HIS A 64 5.74 0.16 -4.62
C HIS A 64 6.32 1.58 -4.60
N THR A 65 6.65 2.13 -5.78
CA THR A 65 7.13 3.50 -5.91
C THR A 65 6.03 4.50 -5.51
N ILE A 66 4.82 4.33 -6.05
CA ILE A 66 3.64 5.14 -5.69
C ILE A 66 3.37 5.07 -4.18
N PHE A 67 3.33 3.86 -3.62
CA PHE A 67 3.09 3.65 -2.19
C PHE A 67 4.10 4.40 -1.33
N ALA A 68 5.40 4.28 -1.64
CA ALA A 68 6.45 4.97 -0.90
C ALA A 68 6.33 6.50 -0.99
N GLU A 69 5.97 7.04 -2.16
CA GLU A 69 5.75 8.46 -2.37
C GLU A 69 4.53 8.97 -1.59
N GLU A 70 3.38 8.30 -1.69
CA GLU A 70 2.15 8.70 -1.00
C GLU A 70 2.30 8.61 0.53
N LYS A 71 2.93 7.55 1.05
CA LYS A 71 3.22 7.45 2.48
C LYS A 71 4.09 8.60 2.98
N ARG A 72 5.13 8.98 2.22
CA ARG A 72 6.00 10.11 2.58
C ARG A 72 5.25 11.44 2.56
N LYS A 73 4.35 11.66 1.60
CA LYS A 73 3.53 12.89 1.54
C LYS A 73 2.66 13.08 2.78
N ARG A 74 2.28 11.98 3.45
CA ARG A 74 1.47 12.03 4.66
C ARG A 74 2.26 12.41 5.92
N CYS A 75 3.59 12.39 5.87
CA CYS A 75 4.41 12.94 6.96
C CYS A 75 4.05 14.41 7.21
N ASN A 76 4.18 14.84 8.46
CA ASN A 76 3.78 16.16 9.00
C ASN A 76 2.27 16.40 9.14
N SER A 77 1.43 15.47 8.71
CA SER A 77 -0.01 15.53 9.02
C SER A 77 -0.27 15.21 10.49
N VAL A 78 -1.34 15.80 11.02
CA VAL A 78 -1.89 15.45 12.33
C VAL A 78 -2.99 14.42 12.13
N VAL A 79 -2.89 13.29 12.82
CA VAL A 79 -3.84 12.18 12.72
C VAL A 79 -4.25 11.71 14.11
N GLU A 80 -5.41 11.06 14.17
CA GLU A 80 -5.84 10.34 15.37
C GLU A 80 -5.37 8.88 15.29
N VAL A 81 -4.89 8.36 16.42
CA VAL A 81 -4.33 7.01 16.51
C VAL A 81 -4.96 6.26 17.68
N MET A 82 -5.56 5.12 17.39
CA MET A 82 -6.02 4.18 18.41
C MET A 82 -4.86 3.35 18.93
N VAL A 83 -4.58 3.42 20.23
CA VAL A 83 -3.53 2.65 20.89
C VAL A 83 -3.89 1.16 20.89
N THR A 84 -2.99 0.31 20.41
CA THR A 84 -3.23 -1.14 20.28
C THR A 84 -2.37 -1.99 21.21
N GLN A 85 -1.10 -1.63 21.41
CA GLN A 85 -0.15 -2.37 22.23
C GLN A 85 1.11 -1.54 22.55
N VAL A 86 1.87 -1.97 23.55
CA VAL A 86 3.22 -1.46 23.82
C VAL A 86 4.15 -1.89 22.68
N SER A 87 5.06 -1.01 22.25
CA SER A 87 6.07 -1.36 21.28
C SER A 87 6.99 -2.46 21.81
N LYS A 88 7.26 -3.47 20.99
CA LYS A 88 8.19 -4.56 21.35
C LYS A 88 9.64 -4.10 21.49
N HIS A 89 9.99 -2.95 20.92
CA HIS A 89 11.36 -2.43 20.88
C HIS A 89 11.64 -1.40 21.99
N ASP A 90 10.60 -0.76 22.53
CA ASP A 90 10.72 0.32 23.51
C ASP A 90 9.45 0.41 24.34
N THR A 91 9.54 0.14 25.65
CA THR A 91 8.38 0.14 26.55
C THR A 91 7.84 1.54 26.84
N GLN A 92 8.55 2.60 26.46
CA GLN A 92 8.09 3.99 26.54
C GLN A 92 7.34 4.44 25.27
N ARG A 93 7.14 3.53 24.31
CA ARG A 93 6.42 3.79 23.06
C ARG A 93 5.25 2.85 22.90
N MET A 94 4.18 3.38 22.32
CA MET A 94 3.01 2.62 21.94
C MET A 94 2.95 2.42 20.42
N LEU A 95 2.37 1.30 20.01
CA LEU A 95 1.91 1.05 18.65
C LEU A 95 0.40 1.27 18.59
N GLY A 96 -0.02 1.98 17.57
CA GLY A 96 -1.44 2.21 17.28
C GLY A 96 -1.74 2.20 15.80
N LYS A 97 -3.02 2.40 15.48
CA LYS A 97 -3.51 2.46 14.10
C LYS A 97 -4.30 3.73 13.84
N THR A 98 -4.11 4.31 12.67
CA THR A 98 -4.96 5.39 12.14
C THR A 98 -6.30 4.83 11.66
N GLU A 99 -7.22 5.72 11.28
CA GLU A 99 -8.47 5.37 10.58
C GLU A 99 -8.25 4.63 9.25
N HIS A 100 -7.10 4.83 8.58
CA HIS A 100 -6.72 4.09 7.38
C HIS A 100 -5.94 2.80 7.70
N ASN A 101 -6.02 2.31 8.94
CA ASN A 101 -5.38 1.08 9.39
C ASN A 101 -3.83 1.11 9.29
N GLU A 102 -3.22 2.30 9.19
CA GLU A 102 -1.76 2.46 9.12
C GLU A 102 -1.16 2.35 10.51
N MET A 103 -0.06 1.60 10.64
CA MET A 103 0.66 1.50 11.90
C MET A 103 1.43 2.78 12.22
N VAL A 104 1.32 3.23 13.47
CA VAL A 104 2.04 4.38 14.01
C VAL A 104 2.71 3.98 15.31
N VAL A 105 3.99 4.34 15.47
CA VAL A 105 4.73 4.21 16.72
C VAL A 105 5.05 5.61 17.26
N PHE A 106 4.76 5.83 18.54
CA PHE A 106 4.92 7.13 19.18
C PHE A 106 5.15 6.99 20.68
N PRO A 107 5.86 7.93 21.32
CA PRO A 107 5.96 7.98 22.78
C PRO A 107 4.57 8.16 23.40
N SER A 108 4.18 7.30 24.32
CA SER A 108 2.92 7.38 25.05
C SER A 108 2.91 6.34 26.17
N LEU A 109 2.13 6.59 27.22
CA LEU A 109 1.82 5.63 28.28
C LEU A 109 0.31 5.34 28.35
N ASP A 110 -0.45 5.77 27.34
CA ASP A 110 -1.90 5.61 27.29
C ASP A 110 -2.29 4.15 27.19
N ALA A 111 -3.43 3.80 27.79
CA ALA A 111 -3.93 2.44 27.77
C ALA A 111 -4.39 2.03 26.35
N LYS A 112 -4.34 0.71 26.08
CA LYS A 112 -4.94 0.12 24.87
C LYS A 112 -6.41 0.57 24.72
N GLY A 113 -6.79 0.97 23.51
CA GLY A 113 -8.13 1.48 23.18
C GLY A 113 -8.26 3.00 23.28
N SER A 114 -7.26 3.69 23.83
CA SER A 114 -7.25 5.17 23.87
C SER A 114 -7.04 5.75 22.47
N MET A 115 -7.69 6.88 22.18
CA MET A 115 -7.46 7.67 20.97
C MET A 115 -6.51 8.82 21.31
N VAL A 116 -5.42 8.95 20.55
CA VAL A 116 -4.39 9.96 20.76
C VAL A 116 -4.14 10.71 19.47
N ARG A 117 -4.14 12.05 19.52
CA ARG A 117 -3.74 12.89 18.38
C ARG A 117 -2.23 13.02 18.34
N VAL A 118 -1.65 12.73 17.19
CA VAL A 118 -0.21 12.76 16.97
C VAL A 118 0.13 13.49 15.68
N GLN A 119 1.30 14.10 15.62
CA GLN A 119 1.88 14.57 14.36
C GLN A 119 2.82 13.50 13.81
N LEU A 120 2.58 13.05 12.58
CA LEU A 120 3.47 12.12 11.89
C LEU A 120 4.79 12.82 11.57
N THR A 121 5.92 12.23 11.97
CA THR A 121 7.25 12.83 11.80
C THR A 121 8.13 12.10 10.80
N GLY A 122 7.80 10.85 10.47
CA GLY A 122 8.62 10.04 9.58
C GLY A 122 8.11 8.62 9.41
N LEU A 123 8.97 7.77 8.84
CA LEU A 123 8.71 6.36 8.56
C LEU A 123 9.89 5.49 9.01
N SER A 124 9.58 4.35 9.62
CA SER A 124 10.51 3.25 9.86
C SER A 124 9.97 2.01 9.16
N GLY A 125 10.50 1.70 7.98
CA GLY A 125 9.86 0.76 7.05
C GLY A 125 8.48 1.29 6.65
N ASN A 126 7.44 0.47 6.85
CA ASN A 126 6.05 0.85 6.57
C ASN A 126 5.30 1.42 7.79
N THR A 127 5.96 1.58 8.94
CA THR A 127 5.34 2.13 10.17
C THR A 127 5.66 3.61 10.29
N TYR A 128 4.66 4.46 10.52
CA TYR A 128 4.94 5.88 10.80
C TYR A 128 5.53 6.06 12.18
N THR A 129 6.48 6.98 12.31
CA THR A 129 6.87 7.55 13.60
C THR A 129 6.10 8.83 13.83
N ALA A 130 5.74 9.11 15.08
CA ALA A 130 4.99 10.31 15.41
C ALA A 130 5.33 10.85 16.81
N LEU A 131 4.91 12.08 17.07
CA LEU A 131 4.96 12.72 18.39
C LEU A 131 3.53 13.08 18.82
N PRO A 132 3.13 12.80 20.08
CA PRO A 132 1.86 13.28 20.61
C PRO A 132 1.75 14.80 20.52
N LEU A 133 0.55 15.28 20.22
CA LEU A 133 0.25 16.69 20.44
C LEU A 133 -0.12 16.88 21.91
N GLU A 134 0.43 17.91 22.56
CA GLU A 134 0.01 18.28 23.89
C GLU A 134 -1.47 18.72 23.86
N ASN A 135 -2.27 18.20 24.78
CA ASN A 135 -3.64 18.66 24.96
C ASN A 135 -3.58 20.11 25.47
N SER A 136 -3.93 21.07 24.62
CA SER A 136 -4.18 22.47 25.03
C SER A 136 -5.44 22.57 25.88
#